data_AF-A0A914RBU9-F1
#
_entry.id   AF-A0A914RBU9-F1
#
_cell.length_a   1.000
_cell.length_b   1.000
_cell.length_c   1.000
_cell.angle_alpha   90.00
_cell.angle_beta   90.00
_cell.angle_gamma   90.00
#
_symmetry.space_group_name_H-M   'P 1'
#
loop_
_entity.id
_entity.type
_entity.pdbx_description
1 polymer ?
#
loop_
_entity_poly.entity_id
_entity_poly.type
_entity_poly.pdbx_seq_one_letter_code
_entity_poly.pdbx_strand_id
1 'polypeptide(L)'
;MRHSSGNYWSFLRNWSSKCTLLQGLPSLPSLKRLEVSENRITGGLETLSACPNLTHLVLTGNKIADMQTIAPLAELKHLISLDLINCGVSNNENYRADVFKVRLLAV
;
A
#
# COMPACT_ATOMS: atom_id res chain seq x y z
N MET A 1 32.62 9.85 -7.40
CA MET A 1 31.87 8.64 -7.02
C MET A 1 30.43 8.82 -7.49
N ARG A 2 30.00 8.03 -8.48
CA ARG A 2 28.68 8.12 -9.10
C ARG A 2 27.68 7.30 -8.27
N HIS A 3 26.71 7.94 -7.62
CA HIS A 3 25.52 7.27 -7.11
C HIS A 3 24.33 7.72 -7.95
N SER A 4 23.74 6.76 -8.66
CA SER A 4 22.59 6.92 -9.55
C SER A 4 21.33 7.34 -8.78
N SER A 5 21.12 8.64 -8.62
CA SER A 5 19.93 9.26 -8.02
C SER A 5 18.84 9.61 -9.05
N GLY A 6 18.88 9.01 -10.24
CA GLY A 6 18.11 9.44 -11.42
C GLY A 6 16.70 8.88 -11.60
N ASN A 7 16.27 7.86 -10.85
CA ASN A 7 15.03 7.14 -11.19
C ASN A 7 13.90 7.23 -10.15
N TYR A 8 14.18 7.54 -8.88
CA TYR A 8 13.12 7.60 -7.86
C TYR A 8 12.25 8.85 -7.99
N TRP A 9 12.89 10.00 -8.22
CA TRP A 9 12.21 11.30 -8.27
C TRP A 9 11.37 11.49 -9.54
N SER A 10 11.78 10.90 -10.66
CA SER A 10 11.05 10.88 -11.92
C SER A 10 9.81 9.98 -11.86
N PHE A 11 9.86 8.87 -11.11
CA PHE A 11 8.70 8.03 -10.82
C PHE A 11 7.69 8.72 -9.90
N LEU A 12 8.15 9.32 -8.79
CA LEU A 12 7.29 10.08 -7.87
C LEU A 12 6.63 11.30 -8.54
N ARG A 13 7.24 11.85 -9.60
CA ARG A 13 6.67 12.96 -10.39
C ARG A 13 5.40 12.59 -11.15
N ASN A 14 5.18 11.31 -11.47
CA ASN A 14 3.97 10.79 -12.10
C ASN A 14 2.92 10.32 -11.08
N TRP A 15 3.24 10.29 -9.78
CA TRP A 15 2.25 10.14 -8.71
C TRP A 15 1.55 11.48 -8.48
N SER A 16 0.63 11.78 -9.40
CA SER A 16 -0.35 12.85 -9.28
C SER A 16 -1.32 12.57 -8.11
N SER A 17 -1.91 13.61 -7.52
CA SER A 17 -2.98 13.54 -6.50
C SER A 17 -4.30 12.88 -7.00
N LYS A 18 -4.24 12.18 -8.13
CA LYS A 18 -5.32 11.41 -8.75
C LYS A 18 -4.95 9.94 -8.98
N CYS A 19 -3.88 9.42 -8.37
CA CYS A 19 -3.54 8.00 -8.50
C CYS A 19 -4.70 7.11 -8.04
N THR A 20 -5.30 6.40 -8.99
CA THR A 20 -6.41 5.47 -8.75
C THR A 20 -5.91 4.04 -8.49
N LEU A 21 -4.71 3.71 -8.96
CA LEU A 21 -4.11 2.38 -8.82
C LEU A 21 -2.64 2.51 -8.41
N LEU A 22 -2.19 1.65 -7.51
CA LEU A 22 -0.76 1.43 -7.28
C LEU A 22 -0.24 0.51 -8.40
N GLN A 23 0.43 1.09 -9.39
CA GLN A 23 1.00 0.35 -10.52
C GLN A 23 2.39 0.87 -10.87
N GLY A 24 3.23 -0.02 -11.42
CA GLY A 24 4.55 0.32 -11.94
C GLY A 24 5.60 0.63 -10.89
N LEU A 25 5.41 0.21 -9.62
CA LEU A 25 6.46 0.31 -8.62
C LEU A 25 7.64 -0.59 -9.02
N PRO A 26 8.86 -0.04 -9.20
CA PRO A 26 10.05 -0.86 -9.37
C PRO A 26 10.31 -1.70 -8.11
N SER A 27 11.19 -2.69 -8.17
CA SER A 27 11.57 -3.42 -6.96
C SER A 27 12.30 -2.49 -5.99
N LEU A 28 11.73 -2.29 -4.79
CA LEU A 28 12.25 -1.40 -3.76
C LEU A 28 12.60 -2.21 -2.50
N PRO A 29 13.68 -3.03 -2.53
CA PRO A 29 14.02 -3.91 -1.42
C PRO A 29 14.40 -3.16 -0.14
N SER A 30 14.75 -1.88 -0.22
CA SER A 30 15.10 -1.07 0.96
C SER A 30 13.93 -0.24 1.51
N LEU A 31 12.77 -0.25 0.84
CA LEU A 31 11.63 0.57 1.25
C LEU A 31 10.97 -0.04 2.50
N LYS A 32 10.99 0.70 3.61
CA LYS A 32 10.40 0.28 4.89
C LYS A 32 9.06 0.94 5.20
N ARG A 33 8.81 2.13 4.65
CA ARG A 33 7.60 2.92 4.90
C ARG A 33 7.11 3.50 3.58
N LEU A 34 5.82 3.33 3.31
CA LEU A 34 5.13 3.93 2.18
C LEU A 34 3.92 4.70 2.68
N GLU A 35 3.83 5.96 2.28
CA GLU A 35 2.73 6.84 2.62
C GLU A 35 2.14 7.45 1.35
N VAL A 36 0.86 7.19 1.14
CA VAL A 36 0.10 7.58 -0.06
C VAL A 36 -1.28 8.11 0.34
N SER A 37 -1.32 8.88 1.42
CA SER A 37 -2.53 9.50 1.95
C SER A 37 -3.18 10.48 0.96
N GLU A 38 -4.49 10.65 1.06
CA GLU A 38 -5.29 11.62 0.28
C GLU A 38 -5.17 11.47 -1.25
N ASN A 39 -5.03 10.23 -1.71
CA ASN A 39 -5.10 9.88 -3.13
C ASN A 39 -6.47 9.24 -3.45
N ARG A 40 -6.59 8.67 -4.65
CA ARG A 40 -7.82 8.03 -5.13
C ARG A 40 -7.66 6.52 -5.29
N ILE A 41 -6.74 5.90 -4.55
CA ILE A 41 -6.36 4.50 -4.74
C ILE A 41 -7.58 3.62 -4.48
N THR A 42 -7.98 2.84 -5.48
CA THR A 42 -9.05 1.84 -5.41
C THR A 42 -8.50 0.41 -5.48
N GLY A 43 -7.21 0.21 -5.78
CA GLY A 43 -6.59 -1.12 -5.92
C GLY A 43 -5.12 -1.07 -6.36
N GLY A 44 -4.60 -2.19 -6.88
CA GLY A 44 -3.18 -2.32 -7.29
C GLY A 44 -2.23 -2.66 -6.14
N LEU A 45 -2.76 -3.11 -5.00
CA LEU A 45 -1.99 -3.40 -3.80
C LEU A 45 -1.05 -4.61 -3.97
N GLU A 46 -1.34 -5.50 -4.94
CA GLU A 46 -0.48 -6.61 -5.34
C GLU A 46 0.92 -6.16 -5.79
N THR A 47 1.05 -4.92 -6.27
CA THR A 47 2.35 -4.36 -6.69
C THR A 47 3.29 -4.09 -5.52
N LEU A 48 2.78 -4.05 -4.29
CA LEU A 48 3.58 -3.89 -3.09
C LEU A 48 4.42 -5.14 -2.76
N SER A 49 4.12 -6.29 -3.39
CA SER A 49 4.99 -7.48 -3.34
C SER A 49 6.43 -7.19 -3.81
N ALA A 50 6.61 -6.18 -4.66
CA ALA A 50 7.93 -5.69 -5.10
C ALA A 50 8.74 -4.99 -3.99
N CYS A 51 8.12 -4.73 -2.83
CA CYS A 51 8.70 -4.08 -1.66
C CYS A 51 8.73 -5.07 -0.46
N PRO A 52 9.58 -6.12 -0.51
CA PRO A 52 9.52 -7.22 0.45
C PRO A 52 9.77 -6.79 1.91
N ASN A 53 10.52 -5.71 2.13
CA ASN A 53 10.86 -5.20 3.47
C ASN A 53 9.92 -4.07 3.95
N LEU A 54 8.75 -3.92 3.33
CA LEU A 54 7.78 -2.90 3.74
C LEU A 54 7.20 -3.24 5.12
N THR A 55 7.35 -2.31 6.06
CA THR A 55 6.92 -2.48 7.46
C THR A 55 5.74 -1.58 7.83
N HIS A 56 5.60 -0.43 7.15
CA HIS A 56 4.57 0.56 7.44
C HIS A 56 3.92 1.01 6.13
N LEU A 57 2.60 0.90 6.05
CA LEU A 57 1.79 1.34 4.91
C LEU A 57 0.68 2.26 5.39
N VAL A 58 0.63 3.48 4.84
CA VAL A 58 -0.38 4.49 5.15
C VAL A 58 -1.17 4.80 3.87
N LEU A 59 -2.46 4.48 3.89
CA LEU A 59 -3.42 4.62 2.78
C LEU A 59 -4.60 5.53 3.16
N THR A 60 -4.45 6.36 4.18
CA THR A 60 -5.52 7.22 4.71
C THR A 60 -6.19 8.07 3.63
N GLY A 61 -7.52 8.15 3.62
CA GLY A 61 -8.27 9.01 2.70
C GLY A 61 -8.32 8.53 1.24
N ASN A 62 -8.00 7.27 0.97
CA ASN A 62 -8.11 6.66 -0.36
C ASN A 62 -9.52 6.07 -0.62
N LYS A 63 -9.72 5.49 -1.81
CA LYS A 63 -11.01 4.95 -2.28
C LYS A 63 -11.04 3.41 -2.31
N ILE A 64 -10.31 2.78 -1.40
CA ILE A 64 -10.29 1.31 -1.21
C ILE A 64 -11.67 0.89 -0.70
N ALA A 65 -12.41 0.14 -1.51
CA ALA A 65 -13.83 -0.11 -1.28
C ALA A 65 -14.11 -1.28 -0.33
N ASP A 66 -13.33 -2.35 -0.41
CA ASP A 66 -13.66 -3.62 0.23
C ASP A 66 -12.42 -4.43 0.68
N MET A 67 -12.69 -5.55 1.37
CA MET A 67 -11.66 -6.45 1.89
C MET A 67 -10.91 -7.20 0.79
N GLN A 68 -11.56 -7.47 -0.34
CA GLN A 68 -10.93 -8.15 -1.47
C GLN A 68 -9.79 -7.31 -2.04
N THR A 69 -9.97 -5.98 -2.05
CA THR A 69 -8.95 -5.02 -2.49
C THR A 69 -7.68 -5.09 -1.63
N ILE A 70 -7.80 -5.33 -0.33
CA ILE A 70 -6.66 -5.39 0.60
C ILE A 70 -6.09 -6.80 0.80
N ALA A 71 -6.73 -7.83 0.24
CA ALA A 71 -6.25 -9.21 0.35
C ALA A 71 -4.78 -9.41 -0.07
N PRO A 72 -4.26 -8.75 -1.13
CA PRO A 72 -2.84 -8.88 -1.50
C PRO A 72 -1.86 -8.41 -0.43
N LEU A 73 -2.28 -7.58 0.53
CA LEU A 73 -1.41 -7.14 1.63
C LEU A 73 -1.00 -8.29 2.56
N ALA A 74 -1.69 -9.43 2.52
CA ALA A 74 -1.32 -10.64 3.23
C ALA A 74 0.07 -11.17 2.81
N GLU A 75 0.52 -10.88 1.59
CA GLU A 75 1.84 -11.30 1.10
C GLU A 75 3.00 -10.52 1.74
N LEU A 76 2.71 -9.38 2.37
CA LEU A 76 3.70 -8.51 3.00
C LEU A 76 4.06 -9.01 4.40
N LYS A 77 4.91 -10.03 4.46
CA LYS A 77 5.33 -10.73 5.70
C LYS A 77 5.93 -9.83 6.78
N HIS A 78 6.49 -8.68 6.39
CA HIS A 78 7.14 -7.73 7.30
C HIS A 78 6.25 -6.55 7.68
N LEU A 79 4.99 -6.50 7.21
CA LEU A 79 4.11 -5.38 7.46
C LEU A 79 3.62 -5.38 8.92
N ILE A 80 4.07 -4.38 9.68
CA ILE A 80 3.75 -4.21 11.10
C ILE A 80 2.59 -3.23 11.28
N SER A 81 2.53 -2.18 10.45
CA SER A 81 1.51 -1.12 10.54
C SER A 81 0.77 -0.92 9.22
N LEU A 82 -0.56 -0.84 9.30
CA LEU A 82 -1.46 -0.56 8.18
C LEU A 82 -2.50 0.48 8.61
N ASP A 83 -2.55 1.61 7.92
CA ASP A 83 -3.56 2.64 8.11
C ASP A 83 -4.48 2.72 6.89
N LEU A 84 -5.77 2.49 7.10
CA LEU A 84 -6.85 2.59 6.10
C LEU A 84 -7.95 3.56 6.57
N ILE A 85 -7.63 4.50 7.45
CA ILE A 85 -8.60 5.48 7.96
C ILE A 85 -9.18 6.26 6.79
N ASN A 86 -10.49 6.55 6.83
CA ASN A 86 -11.19 7.31 5.79
C ASN A 86 -11.12 6.63 4.39
N CYS A 87 -11.00 5.30 4.36
CA CYS A 87 -11.23 4.48 3.16
C CYS A 87 -12.62 3.83 3.21
N GLY A 88 -13.17 3.44 2.05
CA GLY A 88 -14.46 2.75 1.98
C GLY A 88 -14.50 1.46 2.82
N VAL A 89 -13.40 0.70 2.80
CA VAL A 89 -13.22 -0.53 3.58
C VAL A 89 -13.34 -0.31 5.10
N SER A 90 -13.00 0.89 5.59
CA SER A 90 -13.07 1.22 7.03
C SER A 90 -14.49 1.44 7.56
N ASN A 91 -15.47 1.59 6.66
CA ASN A 91 -16.88 1.74 7.02
C ASN A 91 -17.58 0.39 7.26
N ASN A 92 -16.90 -0.73 7.03
CA ASN A 92 -17.45 -2.06 7.28
C ASN A 92 -17.56 -2.30 8.80
N GLU A 93 -18.70 -2.82 9.26
CA GLU A 93 -18.97 -3.10 10.68
C GLU A 93 -17.90 -4.00 11.32
N ASN A 94 -17.39 -4.98 10.57
CA ASN A 94 -16.37 -5.92 11.03
C ASN A 94 -14.95 -5.56 10.59
N TYR A 95 -14.72 -4.32 10.13
CA TYR A 95 -13.46 -3.84 9.55
C TYR A 95 -12.21 -4.30 10.32
N ARG A 96 -12.17 -4.05 11.63
CA ARG A 96 -10.99 -4.40 12.44
C ARG A 96 -10.73 -5.91 12.43
N ALA A 97 -11.76 -6.72 12.69
CA ALA A 97 -11.63 -8.17 12.73
C ALA A 97 -11.20 -8.73 11.37
N ASP A 98 -11.75 -8.21 10.28
CA ASP A 98 -11.43 -8.68 8.93
C ASP A 98 -10.03 -8.27 8.47
N VAL A 99 -9.57 -7.06 8.83
CA VAL A 99 -8.17 -6.65 8.61
C VAL A 99 -7.20 -7.55 9.38
N PHE A 100 -7.54 -7.92 10.62
CA PHE A 100 -6.73 -8.89 11.38
C PHE A 100 -6.69 -10.26 10.70
N LYS A 101 -7.81 -10.73 10.12
CA LYS A 101 -7.84 -12.00 9.36
C LYS A 101 -6.96 -11.96 8.12
N VAL A 102 -6.96 -10.86 7.36
CA VAL A 102 -6.07 -10.68 6.20
C VAL A 102 -4.61 -10.85 6.60
N ARG A 103 -4.22 -10.45 7.82
CA ARG A 103 -2.86 -10.67 8.35
C ARG A 103 -2.62 -12.07 8.93
N LEU A 104 -3.64 -12.71 9.49
CA LEU A 104 -3.54 -14.03 10.11
C LEU A 104 -3.57 -15.18 9.08
N LEU A 105 -4.13 -14.99 7.90
CA LEU A 105 -4.12 -16.01 6.84
C LEU A 105 -2.75 -16.17 6.15
N ALA A 106 -1.74 -15.41 6.56
CA ALA A 106 -0.39 -15.43 6.00
C ALA A 106 0.63 -16.25 6.84
N VAL A 107 0.20 -16.91 7.92
CA VAL A 107 0.97 -17.86 8.73
C VAL A 107 0.49 -19.29 8.50
#